data_AF-A0A7C6VQ07-F1
#
_entry.id   AF-A0A7C6VQ07-F1
#
_cell.length_a   1.000
_cell.length_b   1.000
_cell.length_c   1.000
_cell.angle_alpha   90.00
_cell.angle_beta   90.00
_cell.angle_gamma   90.00
#
_symmetry.space_group_name_H-M   'P 1'
#
loop_
_entity.id
_entity.type
_entity.pdbx_description
1 polymer ?
#
loop_
_entity_poly.entity_id
_entity_poly.type
_entity_poly.pdbx_seq_one_letter_code
_entity_poly.pdbx_strand_id
1 'polypeptide(L)'
;MPRKSTLRKVAAGVALLGSVALMSGCATEQSRTLEVAKVASAGTPYNGPRSLIAVGKFDNRSSFMRGIFTDGVDRLGSQAKTILITHLQQTG
;
A
#
# COMPACT_ATOMS: atom_id res chain seq x y z
N MET A 1 -48.85 -24.54 32.45
CA MET A 1 -48.63 -23.84 31.16
C MET A 1 -47.73 -22.61 31.33
N PRO A 2 -46.38 -22.71 31.19
CA PRO A 2 -45.52 -21.52 31.13
C PRO A 2 -44.67 -21.57 29.86
N ARG A 3 -45.15 -21.08 28.70
CA ARG A 3 -44.41 -21.27 27.43
C ARG A 3 -44.18 -20.03 26.56
N LYS A 4 -44.91 -18.93 26.76
CA LYS A 4 -44.79 -17.74 25.89
C LYS A 4 -43.78 -16.69 26.38
N SER A 5 -43.66 -16.48 27.69
CA SER A 5 -42.77 -15.48 28.29
C SER A 5 -41.29 -15.87 28.18
N THR A 6 -40.97 -17.13 28.47
CA THR A 6 -39.60 -17.67 28.43
C THR A 6 -39.04 -17.69 27.00
N LEU A 7 -39.87 -18.03 26.01
CA LEU A 7 -39.45 -18.06 24.60
C LEU A 7 -39.12 -16.66 24.05
N ARG A 8 -39.85 -15.62 24.46
CA ARG A 8 -39.57 -14.22 24.10
C ARG A 8 -38.26 -13.71 24.72
N LYS A 9 -37.98 -14.09 25.98
CA LYS A 9 -36.73 -13.72 26.67
C LYS A 9 -35.50 -14.37 26.01
N VAL A 10 -35.62 -15.64 25.59
CA VAL A 10 -34.55 -16.34 24.86
C VAL A 10 -34.31 -15.73 23.49
N ALA A 11 -35.36 -15.41 22.73
CA ALA A 11 -35.22 -14.77 21.41
C ALA A 11 -34.57 -13.38 21.51
N ALA A 12 -34.93 -12.58 22.52
CA ALA A 12 -34.30 -11.28 22.77
C ALA A 12 -32.82 -11.41 23.16
N GLY A 13 -32.47 -12.42 23.98
CA GLY A 13 -31.08 -12.69 24.35
C GLY A 13 -30.21 -13.11 23.15
N VAL A 14 -30.73 -13.96 22.27
CA VAL A 14 -30.02 -14.39 21.05
C VAL A 14 -29.82 -13.23 20.08
N ALA A 15 -30.84 -12.37 19.90
CA ALA A 15 -30.73 -11.18 19.05
C ALA A 15 -29.66 -10.19 19.56
N LEU A 16 -29.58 -10.01 20.88
CA LEU A 16 -28.60 -9.11 21.51
C LEU A 16 -27.17 -9.66 21.44
N LEU A 17 -26.99 -10.97 21.58
CA LEU A 17 -25.69 -11.62 21.39
C LEU A 17 -25.22 -11.56 19.93
N GLY A 18 -26.15 -11.74 18.98
CA GLY A 18 -25.87 -11.63 17.56
C GLY A 18 -25.42 -10.23 17.13
N SER A 19 -26.05 -9.17 17.67
CA SER A 19 -25.68 -7.80 17.35
C SER A 19 -24.30 -7.39 17.89
N VAL A 20 -23.91 -7.87 19.07
CA VAL A 20 -22.56 -7.63 19.62
C VAL A 20 -21.49 -8.33 18.78
N ALA A 21 -21.76 -9.55 18.31
CA ALA A 21 -20.83 -10.27 17.44
C ALA A 21 -20.61 -9.56 16.10
N LEU A 22 -21.67 -9.00 15.51
CA LEU A 22 -21.60 -8.28 14.24
C LEU A 22 -20.83 -6.95 14.32
N MET A 23 -20.74 -6.33 15.50
CA MET A 23 -19.98 -5.09 15.71
C MET A 23 -18.52 -5.32 16.10
N SER A 24 -18.09 -6.57 16.30
CA SER A 24 -16.74 -6.91 16.77
C SER A 24 -15.69 -7.05 15.65
N GLY A 25 -16.01 -6.64 14.41
CA GLY A 25 -15.06 -6.59 13.31
C GLY A 25 -14.02 -5.48 13.49
N CYS A 26 -12.94 -5.77 14.21
CA CYS A 26 -11.79 -4.87 14.26
C CYS A 26 -11.01 -5.00 12.95
N ALA A 27 -11.24 -4.08 12.01
CA ALA A 27 -10.40 -3.94 10.83
C ALA A 27 -9.00 -3.52 11.30
N THR A 28 -8.12 -4.50 11.50
CA THR A 28 -6.75 -4.25 11.93
C THR A 28 -5.98 -3.72 10.73
N GLU A 29 -5.88 -2.41 10.63
CA GLU A 29 -5.02 -1.76 9.64
C GLU A 29 -3.56 -1.96 10.04
N GLN A 30 -2.80 -2.66 9.19
CA GLN A 30 -1.38 -2.88 9.40
C GLN A 30 -0.59 -1.85 8.59
N SER A 31 0.09 -0.93 9.29
CA SER A 31 1.11 -0.08 8.68
C SER A 31 2.48 -0.70 8.95
N ARG A 32 3.18 -1.12 7.90
CA ARG A 32 4.57 -1.57 7.98
C ARG A 32 5.43 -0.67 7.11
N THR A 33 6.57 -0.24 7.63
CA THR A 33 7.61 0.38 6.83
C THR A 33 8.25 -0.72 5.98
N LEU A 34 8.18 -0.57 4.66
CA LEU A 34 8.91 -1.43 3.73
C LEU A 34 10.35 -0.92 3.66
N GLU A 35 11.33 -1.82 3.84
CA GLU A 35 12.72 -1.47 3.56
C GLU A 35 12.87 -1.16 2.06
N VAL A 36 13.49 -0.01 1.76
CA VAL A 36 13.75 0.41 0.38
C VAL A 36 14.95 -0.36 -0.13
N ALA A 37 14.76 -1.09 -1.24
CA ALA A 37 15.85 -1.80 -1.89
C ALA A 37 16.96 -0.81 -2.30
N LYS A 38 18.17 -1.05 -1.81
CA LYS A 38 19.37 -0.25 -2.14
C LYS A 38 20.16 -0.94 -3.25
N VAL A 39 20.87 -0.19 -4.08
CA VAL A 39 21.80 -0.81 -5.05
C VAL A 39 22.96 -1.51 -4.33
N ALA A 40 23.42 -2.63 -4.86
CA ALA A 40 24.47 -3.44 -4.22
C ALA A 40 25.80 -2.68 -4.03
N SER A 41 26.08 -1.71 -4.89
CA SER A 41 27.26 -0.84 -4.80
C SER A 41 27.06 0.37 -3.87
N ALA A 42 25.90 0.52 -3.23
CA ALA A 42 25.62 1.70 -2.42
C ALA A 42 26.47 1.74 -1.15
N GLY A 43 27.45 2.63 -1.15
CA GLY A 43 28.44 2.77 -0.07
C GLY A 43 29.78 2.08 -0.36
N THR A 44 29.93 1.47 -1.55
CA THR A 44 31.24 1.01 -2.02
C THR A 44 31.99 2.17 -2.70
N PRO A 45 33.25 2.46 -2.34
CA PRO A 45 34.01 3.54 -2.97
C PRO A 45 34.36 3.18 -4.43
N TYR A 46 33.93 4.02 -5.37
CA TYR A 46 34.28 3.91 -6.79
C TYR A 46 35.34 4.94 -7.16
N ASN A 47 36.45 4.49 -7.76
CA ASN A 47 37.60 5.33 -8.13
C ASN A 47 37.79 5.44 -9.66
N GLY A 48 36.87 4.88 -10.45
CA GLY A 48 36.94 4.91 -11.90
C GLY A 48 36.33 6.18 -12.51
N PRO A 49 36.46 6.39 -13.82
CA PRO A 49 35.77 7.47 -14.52
C PRO A 49 34.25 7.25 -14.46
N ARG A 50 33.48 8.31 -14.19
CA ARG A 50 32.02 8.29 -14.20
C ARG A 50 31.51 8.59 -15.61
N SER A 51 30.56 7.78 -16.08
CA SER A 51 29.89 8.03 -17.36
C SER A 51 28.79 9.08 -17.21
N LEU A 52 28.71 10.01 -18.16
CA LEU A 52 27.58 10.93 -18.26
C LEU A 52 26.36 10.18 -18.79
N ILE A 53 25.25 10.25 -18.04
CA ILE A 53 24.00 9.57 -18.38
C ILE A 53 22.87 10.61 -18.41
N ALA A 54 22.14 10.66 -19.51
CA ALA A 54 20.92 11.46 -19.62
C ALA A 54 19.68 10.59 -19.36
N VAL A 55 18.82 11.01 -18.45
CA VAL A 55 17.58 10.29 -18.12
C VAL A 55 16.38 10.99 -18.75
N GLY A 56 15.79 10.35 -19.75
CA GLY A 56 14.64 10.84 -20.52
C GLY A 56 13.31 10.79 -19.77
N LYS A 57 12.22 10.86 -20.56
CA LYS A 57 10.86 10.67 -20.05
C LYS A 57 10.59 9.18 -19.86
N PHE A 58 9.99 8.83 -18.73
CA PHE A 58 9.50 7.48 -18.50
C PHE A 58 8.09 7.36 -19.08
N ASP A 59 7.91 6.41 -19.99
CA ASP A 59 6.61 6.09 -20.57
C ASP A 59 5.94 5.01 -19.73
N ASN A 60 5.06 5.42 -18.80
CA ASN A 60 4.24 4.49 -18.06
C ASN A 60 3.18 3.88 -18.98
N ARG A 61 3.23 2.56 -19.21
CA ARG A 61 2.23 1.79 -19.99
C ARG A 61 1.18 1.09 -19.13
N SER A 62 1.24 1.26 -17.81
CA SER A 62 0.21 0.75 -16.90
C SER A 62 -1.04 1.64 -16.92
N SER A 63 -2.19 1.03 -16.63
CA SER A 63 -3.47 1.71 -16.37
C SER A 63 -3.62 2.20 -14.93
N PHE A 64 -2.62 1.96 -14.07
CA PHE A 64 -2.64 2.36 -12.67
C PHE A 64 -2.85 3.87 -12.50
N MET A 65 -3.85 4.25 -11.70
CA MET A 65 -4.24 5.65 -11.46
C MET A 65 -4.48 6.45 -12.75
N ARG A 66 -5.13 5.85 -13.75
CA ARG A 66 -5.58 6.52 -14.98
C ARG A 66 -7.10 6.53 -15.23
N GLY A 67 -7.88 6.19 -14.20
CA GLY A 67 -9.34 6.26 -14.26
C GLY A 67 -9.90 7.69 -14.31
N ILE A 68 -11.22 7.77 -14.44
CA ILE A 68 -11.97 9.04 -14.55
C ILE A 68 -11.85 9.97 -13.34
N PHE A 69 -11.49 9.42 -12.17
CA PHE A 69 -11.34 10.17 -10.92
C PHE A 69 -9.90 10.57 -10.61
N THR A 70 -8.98 10.50 -11.59
CA THR A 70 -7.57 10.82 -11.37
C THR A 70 -7.28 12.26 -11.75
N ASP A 71 -6.21 12.80 -11.17
CA ASP A 71 -5.65 14.11 -11.52
C ASP A 71 -4.92 14.12 -12.88
N GLY A 72 -4.88 12.99 -13.60
CA GLY A 72 -4.22 12.84 -14.90
C GLY A 72 -2.69 12.80 -14.83
N VAL A 73 -2.10 12.86 -13.62
CA VAL A 73 -0.66 12.92 -13.42
C VAL A 73 -0.07 11.51 -13.43
N ASP A 74 0.96 11.28 -14.25
CA ASP A 74 1.70 10.02 -14.26
C ASP A 74 2.66 9.90 -13.06
N ARG A 75 2.08 9.58 -11.90
CA ARG A 75 2.84 9.38 -10.65
C ARG A 75 3.74 8.16 -10.70
N LEU A 76 3.37 7.12 -11.45
CA LEU A 76 4.17 5.90 -11.51
C LEU A 76 5.42 6.13 -12.36
N GLY A 77 5.27 6.74 -13.55
CA GLY A 77 6.40 7.10 -14.39
C GLY A 77 7.34 8.11 -13.72
N SER A 78 6.79 9.12 -13.05
CA SER A 78 7.61 10.12 -12.33
C SER A 78 8.37 9.51 -11.15
N GLN A 79 7.75 8.63 -10.36
CA GLN A 79 8.43 7.91 -9.28
C GLN A 79 9.51 6.97 -9.81
N ALA A 80 9.23 6.21 -10.88
CA ALA A 80 10.20 5.31 -11.49
C ALA A 80 11.44 6.07 -11.99
N LYS A 81 11.25 7.26 -12.59
CA LYS A 81 12.35 8.14 -12.99
C LYS A 81 13.22 8.54 -11.78
N THR A 82 12.60 8.98 -10.69
CA THR A 82 13.31 9.37 -9.46
C THR A 82 14.09 8.19 -8.89
N ILE A 83 13.47 7.01 -8.79
CA ILE A 83 14.12 5.79 -8.29
C ILE A 83 15.37 5.46 -9.11
N LEU A 84 15.26 5.47 -10.45
CA LEU A 84 16.42 5.21 -11.31
C LEU A 84 17.54 6.22 -11.06
N ILE A 85 17.22 7.52 -11.00
CA ILE A 85 18.22 8.56 -10.77
C ILE A 85 18.90 8.36 -9.41
N THR A 86 18.13 8.08 -8.36
CA THR A 86 18.67 7.80 -7.03
C THR A 86 19.58 6.57 -7.05
N HIS A 87 19.20 5.50 -7.75
CA HIS A 87 20.02 4.31 -7.87
C HIS A 87 21.35 4.63 -8.57
N LEU A 88 21.31 5.36 -9.70
CA LEU A 88 22.51 5.79 -10.42
C LEU A 88 23.41 6.71 -9.57
N GLN A 89 22.84 7.57 -8.74
CA GLN A 89 23.63 8.40 -7.81
C GLN A 89 24.27 7.58 -6.69
N GLN A 90 23.60 6.52 -6.24
CA GLN A 90 24.10 5.63 -5.20
C GLN A 90 25.18 4.67 -5.70
N THR A 91 25.35 4.47 -7.02
CA THR A 91 26.33 3.51 -7.53
C THR A 91 27.78 3.93 -7.35
N GLY A 92 28.05 5.20 -7.04
CA GLY A 92 29.39 5.73 -6.81
C GLY A 92 30.06 6.23 -8.07
#